data_AF-A0A945CYY2-F1
#
_entry.id   AF-A0A945CYY2-F1
#
_cell.length_a   1.000
_cell.length_b   1.000
_cell.length_c   1.000
_cell.angle_alpha   90.00
_cell.angle_beta   90.00
_cell.angle_gamma   90.00
#
_symmetry.space_group_name_H-M   'P 1'
#
loop_
_entity.id
_entity.type
_entity.pdbx_description
1 polymer ?
#
loop_
_entity_poly.entity_id
_entity_poly.type
_entity_poly.pdbx_seq_one_letter_code
_entity_poly.pdbx_strand_id
1 'polypeptide(L)' 'MLVKQQMGMVFNLDKCLGCNTCTVACKNIWTNREGAEYMFWNNVETKPGIGYPKQWENQEKYK' A
#
# COMPACT_ATOMS: atom_id res chain seq x y z
N MET A 1 -12.86 32.16 7.78
CA MET A 1 -12.22 31.21 6.85
C MET A 1 -11.39 30.23 7.68
N LEU A 2 -11.72 28.94 7.67
CA LEU A 2 -10.96 27.92 8.42
C LEU A 2 -10.02 27.22 7.45
N VAL A 3 -8.81 27.74 7.33
CA VAL A 3 -7.78 27.14 6.47
C VAL A 3 -7.26 25.88 7.17
N LYS A 4 -7.38 24.73 6.50
CA LYS A 4 -6.76 23.47 6.90
C LYS A 4 -5.68 23.11 5.88
N GLN A 5 -4.65 22.41 6.35
CA GLN A 5 -3.59 21.88 5.50
C GLN A 5 -3.60 20.35 5.56
N GLN A 6 -3.31 19.71 4.43
CA GLN A 6 -3.22 18.26 4.28
C GLN A 6 -1.99 17.92 3.44
N MET A 7 -1.24 16.91 3.88
CA MET A 7 -0.15 16.33 3.09
C MET A 7 -0.75 15.45 1.99
N GLY A 8 -0.44 15.75 0.73
CA GLY A 8 -0.81 14.95 -0.44
C GLY A 8 0.36 14.12 -0.97
N MET A 9 0.06 13.06 -1.71
CA MET A 9 1.05 12.20 -2.37
C MET A 9 0.59 11.87 -3.80
N VAL A 10 1.54 11.77 -4.73
CA VAL A 10 1.28 11.42 -6.14
C VAL A 10 2.20 10.29 -6.56
N PHE A 11 1.65 9.28 -7.23
CA PHE A 11 2.40 8.19 -7.86
C PHE A 11 2.32 8.32 -9.38
N ASN A 12 3.46 8.46 -10.06
CA ASN A 12 3.52 8.36 -11.51
C ASN A 12 3.70 6.90 -11.91
N LEU A 13 2.62 6.30 -12.42
CA LEU A 13 2.58 4.88 -12.80
C LEU A 13 3.42 4.58 -14.04
N ASP A 14 3.68 5.55 -14.92
CA ASP A 14 4.54 5.37 -16.10
C ASP A 14 6.02 5.16 -15.73
N LYS A 15 6.42 5.62 -14.54
CA LYS A 15 7.78 5.47 -14.01
C LYS A 15 7.91 4.35 -12.97
N CYS A 16 6.81 3.71 -12.58
CA CYS A 16 6.84 2.62 -11.61
C CYS A 16 7.41 1.36 -12.27
N LEU A 17 8.44 0.77 -11.66
CA LEU A 17 9.08 -0.46 -12.14
C LEU A 17 8.70 -1.71 -11.34
N GLY A 18 7.79 -1.58 -10.36
CA GLY A 18 7.36 -2.72 -9.54
C GLY A 18 8.46 -3.32 -8.64
N CYS A 19 9.51 -2.57 -8.31
CA CYS A 19 10.70 -3.09 -7.63
C CYS A 19 10.51 -3.43 -6.13
N ASN A 20 9.36 -3.12 -5.53
CA ASN A 20 9.04 -3.37 -4.12
C ASN A 20 9.95 -2.68 -3.08
N THR A 21 10.84 -1.76 -3.47
CA THR A 21 11.71 -1.04 -2.52
C THR A 21 10.90 -0.26 -1.48
N CYS A 22 9.81 0.39 -1.89
CA CYS A 22 8.95 1.15 -0.98
C CYS A 22 8.21 0.25 0.02
N THR A 23 7.87 -0.99 -0.36
CA THR A 23 7.29 -2.01 0.53
C THR A 23 8.28 -2.39 1.62
N VAL A 24 9.51 -2.75 1.25
CA VAL A 24 10.55 -3.19 2.18
C VAL A 24 10.98 -2.06 3.13
N ALA A 25 11.12 -0.83 2.61
CA ALA A 25 11.45 0.32 3.44
C ALA A 25 10.40 0.55 4.53
N CYS A 26 9.11 0.54 4.18
CA CYS A 26 8.03 0.68 5.15
C CYS A 26 8.01 -0.48 6.15
N LYS A 27 8.22 -1.71 5.67
CA LYS A 27 8.23 -2.92 6.49
C LYS A 27 9.28 -2.86 7.58
N ASN A 28 10.52 -2.56 7.20
CA ASN A 28 11.67 -2.59 8.09
C ASN A 28 11.59 -1.51 9.19
N ILE A 29 10.98 -0.37 8.90
CA ILE A 29 10.87 0.73 9.86
C ILE A 29 9.67 0.53 10.79
N TRP A 30 8.52 0.09 10.27
CA TRP A 30 7.25 0.24 10.99
C TRP A 30 6.53 -1.07 11.35
N THR A 31 6.64 -2.11 10.52
CA THR A 31 5.89 -3.36 10.71
C THR A 31 6.81 -4.57 10.89
N ASN A 32 7.98 -4.36 11.49
CA ASN A 32 8.96 -5.42 11.82
C ASN A 32 8.74 -6.08 13.20
N ARG A 33 7.71 -5.68 13.94
CA ARG A 33 7.36 -6.22 15.26
C ARG A 33 6.56 -7.53 15.16
N GLU A 34 6.59 -8.30 16.24
CA GLU A 34 5.82 -9.53 16.36
C GLU A 34 4.30 -9.28 16.20
N GLY A 35 3.62 -10.14 15.46
CA GLY A 35 2.19 -10.04 15.13
C GLY A 35 1.85 -9.09 13.97
N ALA A 36 2.82 -8.33 13.44
CA ALA A 36 2.66 -7.46 12.28
C ALA A 36 3.48 -7.94 11.06
N GLU A 37 4.06 -9.13 11.10
CA GLU A 37 4.96 -9.69 10.09
C GLU A 37 4.26 -9.87 8.74
N TYR A 38 2.98 -10.20 8.76
CA TYR A 38 2.18 -10.31 7.54
C TYR A 38 1.74 -8.94 6.98
N MET A 39 1.82 -7.87 7.77
CA MET A 39 1.29 -6.55 7.39
C MET A 39 2.27 -5.79 6.50
N PHE A 40 1.76 -5.35 5.35
CA PHE A 40 2.43 -4.43 4.42
C PHE A 40 1.58 -3.16 4.30
N TRP A 41 1.88 -2.13 5.08
CA TRP A 41 1.16 -0.85 5.02
C TRP A 41 1.30 -0.15 3.67
N ASN A 42 2.47 -0.30 3.06
CA ASN A 42 2.72 0.09 1.69
C ASN A 42 3.02 -1.19 0.90
N ASN A 43 2.18 -1.55 -0.05
CA ASN A 43 2.33 -2.74 -0.89
C ASN A 43 2.27 -2.38 -2.37
N VAL A 44 2.87 -3.21 -3.22
CA VAL A 44 2.88 -3.05 -4.67
C VAL A 44 2.21 -4.27 -5.29
N GLU A 45 1.26 -4.04 -6.19
CA GLU A 45 0.49 -5.10 -6.85
C GLU A 45 0.64 -5.02 -8.37
N THR A 46 0.85 -6.16 -9.01
CA THR A 46 0.82 -6.26 -10.47
C THR A 46 -0.63 -6.34 -10.96
N LYS A 47 -0.96 -5.57 -11.99
CA LYS A 47 -2.26 -5.65 -12.67
C LYS A 47 -2.10 -6.22 -14.08
N PRO A 48 -3.04 -7.05 -14.56
CA PRO A 48 -4.21 -7.56 -13.85
C PRO A 48 -3.83 -8.55 -12.73
N GLY A 49 -4.54 -8.51 -11.59
CA GLY A 49 -4.23 -9.34 -10.41
C GLY A 49 -5.24 -9.20 -9.27
N ILE A 50 -5.23 -10.15 -8.33
CA ILE A 50 -6.20 -10.24 -7.21
C ILE A 50 -5.88 -9.34 -6.00
N GLY A 51 -4.68 -8.79 -5.93
CA GLY A 51 -4.23 -7.91 -4.86
C GLY A 51 -4.00 -8.56 -3.49
N TYR A 52 -3.66 -7.72 -2.51
CA TYR A 52 -3.43 -8.07 -1.11
C TYR A 52 -4.22 -7.14 -0.18
N PRO A 53 -5.05 -7.67 0.74
CA PRO A 53 -5.48 -9.07 0.82
C PRO A 53 -6.27 -9.48 -0.44
N LYS A 54 -6.41 -10.79 -0.67
CA LYS A 54 -6.98 -11.32 -1.92
C LYS A 54 -8.38 -10.75 -2.17
N GLN A 55 -8.59 -10.19 -3.35
CA GLN A 55 -9.84 -9.61 -3.83
C GLN A 55 -10.32 -8.39 -3.04
N TRP A 56 -9.42 -7.60 -2.43
CA TRP A 56 -9.78 -6.45 -1.61
C TRP A 56 -10.66 -5.40 -2.34
N GLU A 57 -10.61 -5.34 -3.67
CA GLU A 57 -11.46 -4.47 -4.49
C GLU A 57 -12.94 -4.92 -4.48
N ASN A 58 -13.27 -6.18 -4.16
CA ASN A 58 -14.63 -6.70 -4.11
C ASN A 58 -15.36 -6.30 -2.81
N GLN A 59 -16.16 -5.24 -2.88
CA GLN A 59 -16.89 -4.71 -1.74
C GLN A 59 -18.16 -5.50 -1.38
N GLU A 60 -18.68 -6.37 -2.25
CA GLU A 60 -19.80 -7.26 -1.91
C GLU A 60 -19.35 -8.37 -0.96
N LYS A 61 -18.08 -8.76 -1.05
CA LYS A 61 -17.47 -9.78 -0.21
C LYS A 61 -16.96 -9.24 1.14
N TYR A 62 -16.48 -8.00 1.18
CA TYR A 62 -15.68 -7.48 2.30
C TYR A 62 -16.29 -6.30 3.07
N LYS A 63 -17.50 -5.85 2.71
CA LYS A 63 -18.26 -4.88 3.52
C LYS A 63 -18.98 -5.53 4.70
#